data_AF-A0A9D3Y6J2-F1
#
_entry.id   AF-A0A9D3Y6J2-F1
#
_cell.length_a   1.000
_cell.length_b   1.000
_cell.length_c   1.000
_cell.angle_alpha   90.00
_cell.angle_beta   90.00
_cell.angle_gamma   90.00
#
_symmetry.space_group_name_H-M   'P 1'
#
loop_
_entity.id
_entity.type
_entity.pdbx_description
1 polymer ?
#
loop_
_entity_poly.entity_id
_entity_poly.type
_entity_poly.pdbx_seq_one_letter_code
_entity_poly.pdbx_strand_id
1 'polypeptide(L)'
;MNFELAQKSIFGTSPDYRARANVEPALTSTFDTSPEYRAGENVAQFLISIFGNRQEYRACAKIEPALTSTFGTSPEYRARAKVEPALSSIFGTRPEYRAGADAEPALTSTFGTYPEYLAVANVEPALTSIFGTSPEYRDGANVEPDLTLTFGKRPEYRAGANLEPALTSSFGKSAEYRAWANLEPALTSTFGTSPGY
;
A
#
# COMPACT_ATOMS: atom_id res chain seq x y z
N MET A 1 5.43 27.66 2.20
CA MET A 1 4.17 28.02 1.52
C MET A 1 3.44 26.71 1.33
N ASN A 2 2.39 26.48 2.12
CA ASN A 2 1.57 25.27 2.04
C ASN A 2 0.52 25.53 0.95
N PHE A 3 0.40 24.60 0.01
CA PHE A 3 -0.58 24.68 -1.06
C PHE A 3 -1.72 23.72 -0.76
N GLU A 4 -2.81 24.25 -0.22
CA GLU A 4 -4.08 23.54 -0.14
C GLU A 4 -4.86 23.85 -1.43
N LEU A 5 -4.96 22.85 -2.32
CA LEU A 5 -5.75 22.96 -3.54
C LEU A 5 -6.81 21.87 -3.53
N ALA A 6 -8.08 22.27 -3.54
CA ALA A 6 -9.19 21.40 -3.83
C ALA A 6 -9.49 21.45 -5.34
N GLN A 7 -9.44 20.30 -6.01
CA GLN A 7 -9.80 20.20 -7.42
C GLN A 7 -10.81 19.08 -7.64
N LYS A 8 -11.84 19.42 -8.41
CA LYS A 8 -12.86 18.49 -8.86
C LYS A 8 -12.77 18.37 -10.37
N SER A 9 -12.69 17.14 -10.86
CA SER A 9 -12.79 16.85 -12.29
C SER A 9 -13.84 15.80 -12.58
N ILE A 10 -14.47 15.92 -13.74
CA ILE A 10 -15.33 14.86 -14.27
C ILE A 10 -14.50 13.95 -15.19
N PHE A 11 -13.58 14.51 -15.96
CA PHE A 11 -12.76 13.76 -16.92
C PHE A 11 -11.27 14.04 -16.71
N GLY A 12 -10.44 13.02 -16.80
CA GLY A 12 -9.04 13.09 -17.25
C GLY A 12 -8.24 14.26 -16.67
N THR A 13 -7.60 14.10 -15.52
CA THR A 13 -6.67 15.13 -14.99
C THR A 13 -5.34 14.55 -14.56
N SER A 14 -4.26 15.27 -14.85
CA SER A 14 -2.91 14.93 -14.40
C SER A 14 -2.26 16.18 -13.81
N PRO A 15 -2.71 16.63 -12.62
CA PRO A 15 -2.12 17.78 -11.95
C PRO A 15 -0.74 17.41 -11.37
N ASP A 16 0.18 18.37 -11.40
CA ASP A 16 1.51 18.25 -10.81
C ASP A 16 1.62 19.21 -9.62
N TYR A 17 1.68 18.65 -8.41
CA TYR A 17 1.78 19.40 -7.17
C TYR A 17 3.20 19.36 -6.63
N ARG A 18 3.84 20.53 -6.53
CA ARG A 18 5.21 20.66 -6.05
C ARG A 18 5.32 21.71 -4.96
N ALA A 19 5.95 21.36 -3.85
CA ALA A 19 6.25 22.31 -2.78
C ALA A 19 7.61 22.02 -2.13
N ARG A 20 8.23 23.07 -1.58
CA ARG A 20 9.50 22.94 -0.85
C ARG A 20 9.34 22.20 0.48
N ALA A 21 8.22 22.38 1.16
CA ALA A 21 7.94 21.74 2.43
C ALA A 21 6.84 20.69 2.25
N ASN A 22 5.58 21.12 2.17
CA ASN A 22 4.42 20.24 2.23
C ASN A 22 3.49 20.39 1.01
N VAL A 23 2.94 19.26 0.56
CA VAL A 23 1.91 19.16 -0.47
C VAL A 23 0.68 18.51 0.15
N GLU A 24 -0.44 19.24 0.18
CA GLU A 24 -1.70 18.83 0.84
C GLU A 24 -2.97 19.04 -0.03
N PRO A 25 -3.07 18.44 -1.23
CA PRO A 25 -4.21 18.65 -2.12
C PRO A 25 -5.36 17.69 -1.82
N ALA A 26 -6.57 18.15 -2.13
CA ALA A 26 -7.78 17.36 -2.12
C ALA A 26 -8.32 17.22 -3.55
N LEU A 27 -8.55 15.98 -3.99
CA LEU A 27 -8.98 15.66 -5.34
C LEU A 27 -10.24 14.83 -5.34
N THR A 28 -11.13 15.12 -6.28
CA THR A 28 -12.23 14.23 -6.64
C THR A 28 -12.30 14.10 -8.16
N SER A 29 -12.23 12.88 -8.67
CA SER A 29 -12.36 12.61 -10.11
C SER A 29 -13.38 11.53 -10.40
N THR A 30 -14.21 11.71 -11.43
CA THR A 30 -15.07 10.61 -11.91
C THR A 30 -14.25 9.64 -12.76
N PHE A 31 -13.50 10.15 -13.74
CA PHE A 31 -12.70 9.34 -14.66
C PHE A 31 -11.25 9.77 -14.66
N ASP A 32 -10.36 8.78 -14.71
CA ASP A 32 -8.95 8.87 -15.09
C ASP A 32 -8.22 10.05 -14.47
N THR A 33 -7.56 9.82 -13.34
CA THR A 33 -6.68 10.82 -12.73
C THR A 33 -5.27 10.27 -12.54
N SER A 34 -4.28 11.05 -12.97
CA SER A 34 -2.87 10.71 -12.84
C SER A 34 -2.05 11.84 -12.22
N PRO A 35 -2.29 12.18 -10.95
CA PRO A 35 -1.60 13.28 -10.29
C PRO A 35 -0.19 12.89 -9.84
N GLU A 36 0.71 13.87 -9.88
CA GLU A 36 2.05 13.77 -9.29
C GLU A 36 2.16 14.68 -8.06
N TYR A 37 2.79 14.18 -7.00
CA TYR A 37 3.02 14.93 -5.77
C TYR A 37 4.49 14.88 -5.37
N ARG A 38 5.11 16.05 -5.23
CA ARG A 38 6.53 16.17 -4.86
C ARG A 38 6.71 17.22 -3.76
N ALA A 39 7.17 16.76 -2.60
CA ALA A 39 7.43 17.62 -1.45
C ALA A 39 8.86 17.45 -0.95
N GLY A 40 9.45 18.52 -0.44
CA GLY A 40 10.75 18.43 0.24
C GLY A 40 10.64 17.76 1.61
N GLU A 41 9.50 17.87 2.29
CA GLU A 41 9.24 17.25 3.59
C GLU A 41 8.11 16.24 3.49
N ASN A 42 6.86 16.69 3.35
CA ASN A 42 5.69 15.82 3.52
C ASN A 42 4.70 15.90 2.35
N VAL A 43 4.12 14.76 2.01
CA VAL A 43 2.92 14.70 1.16
C VAL A 43 1.79 14.04 1.95
N ALA A 44 0.72 14.79 2.18
CA ALA A 44 -0.57 14.26 2.60
C ALA A 44 -1.57 14.57 1.49
N GLN A 45 -2.48 13.68 1.18
CA GLN A 45 -3.37 13.87 0.04
C GLN A 45 -4.68 13.18 0.31
N PHE A 46 -5.77 13.76 -0.17
CA PHE A 46 -7.08 13.12 -0.12
C PHE A 46 -7.63 12.93 -1.53
N LEU A 47 -7.75 11.69 -2.02
CA LEU A 47 -8.30 11.36 -3.34
C LEU A 47 -9.57 10.53 -3.21
N ILE A 48 -10.62 10.95 -3.91
CA ILE A 48 -11.74 10.08 -4.27
C ILE A 48 -11.78 9.96 -5.80
N SER A 49 -11.71 8.73 -6.30
CA SER A 49 -11.86 8.43 -7.73
C SER A 49 -12.89 7.34 -7.98
N ILE A 50 -13.67 7.45 -9.06
CA ILE A 50 -14.56 6.34 -9.45
C ILE A 50 -13.83 5.38 -10.37
N PHE A 51 -13.23 5.87 -11.45
CA PHE A 51 -12.53 5.05 -12.42
C PHE A 51 -11.10 5.50 -12.64
N GLY A 52 -10.18 4.53 -12.64
CA GLY A 52 -8.83 4.66 -13.20
C GLY A 52 -8.01 5.74 -12.51
N ASN A 53 -7.12 5.35 -11.62
CA ASN A 53 -6.29 6.35 -10.94
C ASN A 53 -4.87 5.84 -10.68
N ARG A 54 -3.88 6.57 -11.23
CA ARG A 54 -2.44 6.26 -11.09
C ARG A 54 -1.70 7.44 -10.50
N GLN A 55 -1.24 7.34 -9.27
CA GLN A 55 -0.58 8.46 -8.59
C GLN A 55 0.91 8.23 -8.43
N GLU A 56 1.69 9.30 -8.39
CA GLU A 56 3.07 9.24 -7.91
C GLU A 56 3.28 10.19 -6.73
N TYR A 57 3.83 9.66 -5.63
CA TYR A 57 4.16 10.43 -4.43
C TYR A 57 5.65 10.39 -4.14
N ARG A 58 6.26 11.55 -3.91
CA ARG A 58 7.67 11.68 -3.54
C ARG A 58 7.86 12.70 -2.43
N ALA A 59 8.51 12.26 -1.34
CA ALA A 59 8.84 13.12 -0.20
C ALA A 59 10.20 12.73 0.41
N CYS A 60 10.86 13.63 1.14
CA CYS A 60 12.01 13.19 1.94
C CYS A 60 11.56 12.59 3.28
N ALA A 61 10.62 13.23 3.98
CA ALA A 61 10.20 12.78 5.30
C ALA A 61 9.03 11.80 5.18
N LYS A 62 7.80 12.28 4.97
CA LYS A 62 6.60 11.46 5.12
C LYS A 62 5.69 11.50 3.89
N ILE A 63 5.09 10.35 3.58
CA ILE A 63 3.98 10.22 2.63
C ILE A 63 2.81 9.56 3.37
N GLU A 64 1.70 10.29 3.54
CA GLU A 64 0.49 9.84 4.27
C GLU A 64 -0.83 10.16 3.53
N PRO A 65 -1.00 9.75 2.26
CA PRO A 65 -2.21 10.01 1.51
C PRO A 65 -3.33 9.03 1.88
N ALA A 66 -4.56 9.54 1.84
CA ALA A 66 -5.80 8.79 1.94
C ALA A 66 -6.47 8.72 0.56
N LEU A 67 -6.65 7.50 0.05
CA LEU A 67 -7.21 7.24 -1.26
C LEU A 67 -8.41 6.30 -1.17
N THR A 68 -9.53 6.71 -1.76
CA THR A 68 -10.68 5.86 -2.04
C THR A 68 -10.89 5.74 -3.55
N SER A 69 -10.92 4.51 -4.07
CA SER A 69 -11.23 4.25 -5.48
C SER A 69 -12.32 3.20 -5.64
N THR A 70 -13.21 3.35 -6.62
CA THR A 70 -14.17 2.28 -6.95
C THR A 70 -13.53 1.25 -7.88
N PHE A 71 -12.89 1.70 -8.96
CA PHE A 71 -12.33 0.85 -10.00
C PHE A 71 -10.90 1.25 -10.37
N GLY A 72 -9.96 0.33 -10.16
CA GLY A 72 -8.63 0.37 -10.75
C GLY A 72 -7.76 1.47 -10.16
N THR A 73 -6.91 1.12 -9.21
CA THR A 73 -5.95 2.06 -8.62
C THR A 73 -4.53 1.51 -8.54
N SER A 74 -3.56 2.34 -8.92
CA SER A 74 -2.13 1.99 -8.92
C SER A 74 -1.26 3.17 -8.46
N PRO A 75 -1.24 3.51 -7.17
CA PRO A 75 -0.33 4.53 -6.65
C PRO A 75 1.10 4.00 -6.44
N GLU A 76 2.09 4.84 -6.69
CA GLU A 76 3.49 4.63 -6.34
C GLU A 76 3.92 5.62 -5.26
N TYR A 77 4.45 5.12 -4.14
CA TYR A 77 4.89 5.92 -3.00
C TYR A 77 6.40 5.79 -2.79
N ARG A 78 7.13 6.91 -2.72
CA ARG A 78 8.59 6.92 -2.51
C ARG A 78 9.01 7.97 -1.47
N ALA A 79 9.35 7.55 -0.26
CA ALA A 79 9.88 8.41 0.79
C ALA A 79 11.28 7.97 1.26
N ARG A 80 12.11 8.90 1.74
CA ARG A 80 13.38 8.52 2.38
C ARG A 80 13.18 8.05 3.81
N ALA A 81 12.24 8.63 4.56
CA ALA A 81 11.93 8.14 5.90
C ALA A 81 10.71 7.20 5.86
N LYS A 82 9.49 7.73 5.71
CA LYS A 82 8.28 6.97 6.05
C LYS A 82 7.16 7.03 5.02
N VAL A 83 6.49 5.90 4.81
CA VAL A 83 5.32 5.74 3.92
C VAL A 83 4.15 5.11 4.72
N GLU A 84 3.11 5.90 4.97
CA GLU A 84 1.88 5.54 5.73
C GLU A 84 0.57 5.85 4.98
N PRO A 85 0.37 5.38 3.74
CA PRO A 85 -0.87 5.62 3.02
C PRO A 85 -2.02 4.75 3.55
N ALA A 86 -3.22 5.33 3.53
CA ALA A 86 -4.47 4.62 3.76
C ALA A 86 -5.22 4.48 2.43
N LEU A 87 -5.46 3.24 1.99
CA LEU A 87 -6.10 2.97 0.72
C LEU A 87 -7.33 2.07 0.88
N SER A 88 -8.44 2.50 0.29
CA SER A 88 -9.66 1.71 0.15
C SER A 88 -10.03 1.58 -1.32
N SER A 89 -10.30 0.35 -1.76
CA SER A 89 -10.73 0.10 -3.13
C SER A 89 -11.80 -0.98 -3.21
N ILE A 90 -12.71 -0.88 -4.16
CA ILE A 90 -13.66 -1.96 -4.42
C ILE A 90 -13.04 -2.96 -5.40
N PHE A 91 -12.49 -2.50 -6.52
CA PHE A 91 -11.96 -3.37 -7.56
C PHE A 91 -10.55 -2.97 -7.99
N GLY A 92 -9.63 -3.94 -7.96
CA GLY A 92 -8.34 -3.89 -8.64
C GLY A 92 -7.41 -2.81 -8.08
N THR A 93 -6.49 -3.24 -7.22
CA THR A 93 -5.51 -2.34 -6.59
C THR A 93 -4.10 -2.90 -6.70
N ARG A 94 -3.16 -2.08 -7.16
CA ARG A 94 -1.74 -2.43 -7.30
C ARG A 94 -0.83 -1.29 -6.81
N PRO A 95 -0.75 -1.06 -5.50
CA PRO A 95 0.09 -0.01 -4.95
C PRO A 95 1.54 -0.49 -4.79
N GLU A 96 2.50 0.40 -5.03
CA GLU A 96 3.92 0.18 -4.73
C GLU A 96 4.39 1.11 -3.62
N TYR A 97 4.99 0.56 -2.58
CA TYR A 97 5.50 1.30 -1.43
C TYR A 97 7.02 1.18 -1.35
N ARG A 98 7.73 2.30 -1.38
CA ARG A 98 9.19 2.35 -1.23
C ARG A 98 9.58 3.36 -0.15
N ALA A 99 10.13 2.87 0.96
CA ALA A 99 10.62 3.69 2.06
C ALA A 99 12.11 3.45 2.31
N GLY A 100 12.84 4.49 2.72
CA GLY A 100 14.23 4.35 3.16
C GLY A 100 14.35 3.95 4.64
N ALA A 101 13.28 4.06 5.43
CA ALA A 101 13.20 3.48 6.77
C ALA A 101 11.96 2.58 6.89
N ASP A 102 10.76 3.16 6.96
CA ASP A 102 9.55 2.45 7.38
C ASP A 102 8.41 2.54 6.36
N ALA A 103 7.76 1.39 6.09
CA ALA A 103 6.54 1.30 5.31
C ALA A 103 5.42 0.67 6.15
N GLU A 104 4.43 1.48 6.54
CA GLU A 104 3.27 1.11 7.36
C GLU A 104 1.93 1.44 6.65
N PRO A 105 1.68 0.90 5.44
CA PRO A 105 0.45 1.18 4.72
C PRO A 105 -0.75 0.38 5.25
N ALA A 106 -1.92 1.01 5.26
CA ALA A 106 -3.19 0.37 5.54
C ALA A 106 -4.00 0.20 4.25
N LEU A 107 -4.39 -1.03 3.93
CA LEU A 107 -5.04 -1.38 2.67
C LEU A 107 -6.32 -2.18 2.91
N THR A 108 -7.44 -1.68 2.39
CA THR A 108 -8.71 -2.41 2.35
C THR A 108 -9.15 -2.58 0.91
N SER A 109 -9.51 -3.81 0.54
CA SER A 109 -10.03 -4.08 -0.79
C SER A 109 -11.14 -5.13 -0.82
N THR A 110 -12.09 -4.98 -1.74
CA THR A 110 -13.08 -6.04 -1.96
C THR A 110 -12.54 -7.11 -2.91
N PHE A 111 -11.99 -6.70 -4.06
CA PHE A 111 -11.56 -7.60 -5.12
C PHE A 111 -10.20 -7.22 -5.69
N GLY A 112 -9.28 -8.19 -5.72
CA GLY A 112 -8.04 -8.14 -6.49
C GLY A 112 -7.06 -7.11 -5.95
N THR A 113 -6.08 -7.55 -5.17
CA THR A 113 -5.09 -6.65 -4.55
C THR A 113 -3.70 -7.25 -4.57
N TYR A 114 -2.77 -6.51 -5.16
CA TYR A 114 -1.40 -6.93 -5.44
C TYR A 114 -0.42 -5.82 -5.04
N PRO A 115 -0.25 -5.60 -3.73
CA PRO A 115 0.66 -4.57 -3.23
C PRO A 115 2.11 -5.07 -3.21
N GLU A 116 3.04 -4.17 -3.49
CA GLU A 116 4.47 -4.42 -3.35
C GLU A 116 5.05 -3.49 -2.28
N TYR A 117 5.75 -4.06 -1.31
CA TYR A 117 6.36 -3.33 -0.20
C TYR A 117 7.87 -3.49 -0.23
N LEU A 118 8.57 -2.36 -0.21
CA LEU A 118 10.02 -2.29 -0.12
C LEU A 118 10.43 -1.26 0.95
N ALA A 119 11.10 -1.70 1.99
CA ALA A 119 11.77 -0.81 2.93
C ALA A 119 13.17 -1.32 3.29
N VAL A 120 13.92 -0.49 4.03
CA VAL A 120 15.27 -0.84 4.51
C VAL A 120 15.21 -1.33 5.95
N ALA A 121 14.34 -0.76 6.79
CA ALA A 121 14.27 -1.05 8.21
C ALA A 121 13.03 -1.89 8.57
N ASN A 122 11.83 -1.39 8.29
CA ASN A 122 10.61 -2.08 8.69
C ASN A 122 9.51 -2.01 7.62
N VAL A 123 8.81 -3.13 7.46
CA VAL A 123 7.58 -3.26 6.66
C VAL A 123 6.49 -3.84 7.56
N GLU A 124 5.55 -2.98 7.99
CA GLU A 124 4.42 -3.35 8.88
C GLU A 124 3.05 -3.00 8.25
N PRO A 125 2.66 -3.64 7.15
CA PRO A 125 1.42 -3.33 6.46
C PRO A 125 0.22 -4.05 7.09
N ALA A 126 -0.89 -3.33 7.19
CA ALA A 126 -2.19 -3.88 7.56
C ALA A 126 -3.05 -4.03 6.29
N LEU A 127 -3.43 -5.26 5.94
CA LEU A 127 -4.19 -5.52 4.72
C LEU A 127 -5.41 -6.40 4.99
N THR A 128 -6.58 -5.85 4.65
CA THR A 128 -7.85 -6.56 4.65
C THR A 128 -8.35 -6.73 3.22
N SER A 129 -8.69 -7.95 2.83
CA SER A 129 -9.29 -8.21 1.52
C SER A 129 -10.25 -9.38 1.48
N ILE A 130 -11.33 -9.25 0.72
CA ILE A 130 -12.32 -10.33 0.59
C ILE A 130 -11.86 -11.35 -0.45
N PHE A 131 -11.42 -10.91 -1.63
CA PHE A 131 -11.09 -11.81 -2.74
C PHE A 131 -9.76 -11.46 -3.41
N GLY A 132 -8.91 -12.48 -3.59
CA GLY A 132 -7.79 -12.48 -4.54
C GLY A 132 -6.69 -11.50 -4.13
N THR A 133 -5.77 -11.96 -3.30
CA THR A 133 -4.69 -11.13 -2.76
C THR A 133 -3.33 -11.80 -2.88
N SER A 134 -2.35 -11.08 -3.40
CA SER A 134 -0.98 -11.56 -3.62
C SER A 134 0.01 -10.43 -3.31
N PRO A 135 0.27 -10.16 -2.02
CA PRO A 135 1.22 -9.14 -1.62
C PRO A 135 2.67 -9.65 -1.70
N GLU A 136 3.59 -8.79 -2.09
CA GLU A 136 5.04 -9.04 -2.04
C GLU A 136 5.70 -8.13 -1.02
N TYR A 137 6.45 -8.72 -0.08
CA TYR A 137 7.17 -7.99 0.95
C TYR A 137 8.67 -8.20 0.80
N ARG A 138 9.43 -7.11 0.74
CA ARG A 138 10.89 -7.12 0.73
C ARG A 138 11.40 -6.08 1.71
N ASP A 139 12.16 -6.52 2.70
CA ASP A 139 12.77 -5.61 3.67
C ASP A 139 14.21 -6.03 4.02
N GLY A 140 15.03 -5.02 4.36
CA GLY A 140 16.43 -5.19 4.77
C GLY A 140 16.61 -5.72 6.20
N ALA A 141 15.61 -5.60 7.07
CA ALA A 141 15.60 -6.04 8.45
C ALA A 141 14.29 -6.75 8.83
N ASN A 142 13.19 -6.03 9.13
CA ASN A 142 11.98 -6.58 9.73
C ASN A 142 10.73 -6.51 8.82
N VAL A 143 9.94 -7.60 8.82
CA VAL A 143 8.66 -7.68 8.10
C VAL A 143 7.60 -8.23 9.05
N GLU A 144 6.63 -7.39 9.44
CA GLU A 144 5.53 -7.73 10.37
C GLU A 144 4.14 -7.42 9.78
N PRO A 145 3.71 -8.12 8.74
CA PRO A 145 2.45 -7.87 8.06
C PRO A 145 1.27 -8.48 8.83
N ASP A 146 0.19 -7.71 8.97
CA ASP A 146 -1.10 -8.19 9.47
C ASP A 146 -2.12 -8.31 8.34
N LEU A 147 -2.52 -9.55 8.05
CA LEU A 147 -3.36 -9.92 6.93
C LEU A 147 -4.67 -10.56 7.38
N THR A 148 -5.79 -9.93 7.02
CA THR A 148 -7.14 -10.51 7.18
C THR A 148 -7.77 -10.75 5.82
N LEU A 149 -7.92 -12.02 5.43
CA LEU A 149 -8.29 -12.39 4.06
C LEU A 149 -9.41 -13.44 4.01
N THR A 150 -10.46 -13.23 3.21
CA THR A 150 -11.55 -14.23 3.11
C THR A 150 -11.21 -15.35 2.12
N PHE A 151 -10.82 -15.03 0.86
CA PHE A 151 -10.59 -16.00 -0.22
C PHE A 151 -9.35 -15.72 -1.10
N GLY A 152 -8.61 -16.79 -1.46
CA GLY A 152 -7.60 -16.81 -2.54
C GLY A 152 -6.29 -16.08 -2.20
N LYS A 153 -5.15 -16.81 -2.12
CA LYS A 153 -3.92 -16.28 -1.51
C LYS A 153 -2.63 -16.80 -2.13
N ARG A 154 -1.64 -15.89 -2.24
CA ARG A 154 -0.20 -16.16 -2.41
C ARG A 154 0.69 -15.00 -1.89
N PRO A 155 0.74 -14.68 -0.59
CA PRO A 155 1.74 -13.73 -0.10
C PRO A 155 3.15 -14.32 -0.22
N GLU A 156 4.09 -13.45 -0.61
CA GLU A 156 5.52 -13.76 -0.65
C GLU A 156 6.28 -12.81 0.29
N TYR A 157 7.03 -13.38 1.23
CA TYR A 157 7.76 -12.61 2.24
C TYR A 157 9.27 -12.80 2.11
N ARG A 158 10.01 -11.69 2.13
CA ARG A 158 11.48 -11.69 2.19
C ARG A 158 11.95 -10.65 3.20
N ALA A 159 12.57 -11.11 4.29
CA ALA A 159 13.15 -10.27 5.32
C ALA A 159 14.67 -10.53 5.45
N GLY A 160 15.44 -9.47 5.61
CA GLY A 160 16.88 -9.55 5.87
C GLY A 160 17.25 -10.02 7.28
N ALA A 161 16.35 -9.87 8.25
CA ALA A 161 16.53 -10.36 9.62
C ALA A 161 15.29 -11.10 10.14
N ASN A 162 14.23 -10.39 10.53
CA ASN A 162 13.07 -10.94 11.24
C ASN A 162 11.81 -10.89 10.38
N LEU A 163 11.00 -11.95 10.48
CA LEU A 163 9.73 -12.07 9.77
C LEU A 163 8.65 -12.61 10.72
N GLU A 164 7.69 -11.76 11.08
CA GLU A 164 6.60 -12.07 12.02
C GLU A 164 5.22 -11.84 11.38
N PRO A 165 4.82 -12.63 10.36
CA PRO A 165 3.56 -12.43 9.67
C PRO A 165 2.37 -12.95 10.48
N ALA A 166 1.37 -12.11 10.68
CA ALA A 166 0.05 -12.48 11.17
C ALA A 166 -0.92 -12.64 9.99
N LEU A 167 -1.47 -13.85 9.81
CA LEU A 167 -2.41 -14.13 8.72
C LEU A 167 -3.64 -14.88 9.20
N THR A 168 -4.77 -14.18 9.16
CA THR A 168 -6.10 -14.71 9.43
C THR A 168 -6.86 -14.94 8.12
N SER A 169 -7.51 -16.11 7.99
CA SER A 169 -8.34 -16.34 6.83
C SER A 169 -9.42 -17.40 6.90
N SER A 170 -10.45 -17.25 6.07
CA SER A 170 -11.52 -18.25 5.97
C SER A 170 -11.16 -19.41 5.03
N PHE A 171 -10.62 -19.15 3.83
CA PHE A 171 -10.37 -20.19 2.81
C PHE A 171 -9.03 -20.05 2.08
N GLY A 172 -8.30 -21.17 1.96
CA GLY A 172 -7.16 -21.36 1.04
C GLY A 172 -5.93 -20.53 1.39
N LYS A 173 -4.91 -21.14 1.99
CA LYS A 173 -3.60 -20.51 2.24
C LYS A 173 -2.49 -21.20 1.45
N SER A 174 -1.73 -20.40 0.70
CA SER A 174 -0.39 -20.71 0.21
C SER A 174 0.44 -19.48 0.48
N ALA A 175 1.53 -19.59 1.23
CA ALA A 175 2.42 -18.49 1.55
C ALA A 175 3.86 -18.99 1.44
N GLU A 176 4.74 -18.14 0.93
CA GLU A 176 6.18 -18.42 0.84
C GLU A 176 6.95 -17.47 1.75
N TYR A 177 7.79 -18.02 2.62
CA TYR A 177 8.54 -17.25 3.61
C TYR A 177 10.04 -17.37 3.36
N ARG A 178 10.76 -16.25 3.42
CA ARG A 178 12.23 -16.24 3.49
C ARG A 178 12.68 -15.22 4.53
N ALA A 179 13.36 -15.69 5.57
CA ALA A 179 13.99 -14.86 6.58
C ALA A 179 15.42 -15.36 6.83
N TRP A 180 16.33 -14.44 7.16
CA TRP A 180 17.74 -14.78 7.37
C TRP A 180 18.08 -15.13 8.81
N ALA A 181 17.35 -14.58 9.77
CA ALA A 181 17.56 -14.82 11.19
C ALA A 181 16.35 -15.50 11.85
N ASN A 182 15.22 -14.77 12.00
CA ASN A 182 14.05 -15.26 12.75
C ASN A 182 12.78 -15.28 11.89
N LEU A 183 11.97 -16.32 12.09
CA LEU A 183 10.70 -16.53 11.41
C LEU A 183 9.64 -17.00 12.41
N GLU A 184 8.67 -16.15 12.72
CA GLU A 184 7.61 -16.41 13.71
C GLU A 184 6.19 -16.16 13.12
N PRO A 185 5.67 -17.06 12.26
CA PRO A 185 4.37 -16.88 11.62
C PRO A 185 3.20 -17.25 12.53
N ALA A 186 2.21 -16.36 12.64
CA ALA A 186 0.93 -16.60 13.32
C ALA A 186 -0.20 -16.81 12.30
N LEU A 187 -0.62 -18.06 12.08
CA LEU A 187 -1.55 -18.43 10.99
C LEU A 187 -2.87 -19.03 11.52
N THR A 188 -3.98 -18.32 11.34
CA THR A 188 -5.33 -18.81 11.69
C THR A 188 -6.16 -19.07 10.45
N SER A 189 -6.66 -20.31 10.25
CA SER A 189 -7.49 -20.67 9.09
C SER A 189 -8.73 -21.48 9.47
N THR A 190 -9.87 -21.19 8.84
CA THR A 190 -11.07 -22.05 8.98
C THR A 190 -11.01 -23.25 8.04
N PHE A 191 -10.53 -23.09 6.81
CA PHE A 191 -10.43 -24.17 5.81
C PHE A 191 -9.17 -24.09 4.94
N GLY A 192 -8.39 -25.17 4.92
CA GLY A 192 -7.23 -25.39 4.03
C GLY A 192 -5.99 -24.56 4.36
N THR A 193 -4.86 -25.22 4.59
CA THR A 193 -3.55 -24.58 4.86
C THR A 193 -2.40 -25.34 4.21
N SER A 194 -1.52 -24.64 3.50
CA SER A 194 -0.24 -25.18 3.02
C SER A 194 0.85 -24.10 3.09
N PRO A 195 1.56 -23.94 4.22
CA PRO A 195 2.74 -23.07 4.28
C PRO A 195 3.92 -23.70 3.53
N GLY A 196 4.62 -22.89 2.71
CA GLY A 196 5.90 -23.25 2.10
C GLY A 196 7.03 -22.43 2.76
N TYR A 197 8.13 -23.10 3.10
CA TYR A 197 9.31 -22.51 3.74
C TYR A 197 10.51 -22.58 2.79
#